data_AF-A0A2D7DXI2-F1
#
_entry.id   AF-A0A2D7DXI2-F1
#
_cell.length_a   1.000
_cell.length_b   1.000
_cell.length_c   1.000
_cell.angle_alpha   90.00
_cell.angle_beta   90.00
_cell.angle_gamma   90.00
#
_symmetry.space_group_name_H-M   'P 1'
#
loop_
_entity.id
_entity.type
_entity.pdbx_description
1 polymer ?
#
loop_
_entity_poly.entity_id
_entity_poly.type
_entity_poly.pdbx_seq_one_letter_code
_entity_poly.pdbx_strand_id
1 'polypeptide(L)'
;MNNFSRLDYILKKNDIKKVDGLIFDLGISNTQLNNPSRGFSFSNNGPLDMRMDIENLDLTAKRIINEFDQHNLSDIFYYYGEEKNSRQIAKKIIEYRRKKIISSTFELVELIKKVNNYKKKHPATRVFQALRIYINDELNELDLTLKKSLLFLKKNGKIITVAFHSLEDKVIKNFFVKNKSFLNILTKKPVTPDEREKRTNPRSRSAKLRVAEIL
;
A
#
# COMPACT_ATOMS: atom_id res chain seq x y z
N MET A 1 -5.96 14.91 1.99
CA MET A 1 -7.13 14.00 1.85
C MET A 1 -7.07 13.02 3.01
N ASN A 2 -8.14 12.90 3.82
CA ASN A 2 -8.07 12.36 5.19
C ASN A 2 -7.41 10.97 5.30
N ASN A 3 -6.27 10.92 5.98
CA ASN A 3 -5.67 9.66 6.45
C ASN A 3 -6.70 8.87 7.26
N PHE A 4 -6.81 7.57 7.02
CA PHE A 4 -7.72 6.67 7.74
C PHE A 4 -7.49 6.71 9.25
N SER A 5 -6.26 7.02 9.69
CA SER A 5 -5.92 7.20 11.10
C SER A 5 -6.71 8.31 11.78
N ARG A 6 -7.32 9.25 11.05
CA ARG A 6 -8.19 10.31 11.60
C ARG A 6 -9.62 9.85 11.87
N LEU A 7 -9.90 8.54 11.82
CA LEU A 7 -11.18 7.93 12.14
C LEU A 7 -11.79 8.52 13.44
N ASP A 8 -10.98 8.61 14.49
CA ASP A 8 -11.41 9.13 15.79
C ASP A 8 -11.83 10.60 15.72
N TYR A 9 -11.09 11.43 14.99
CA TYR A 9 -11.42 12.84 14.79
C TYR A 9 -12.73 12.98 14.00
N ILE A 10 -12.90 12.22 12.92
CA ILE A 10 -14.10 12.28 12.06
C ILE A 10 -15.34 11.86 12.85
N LEU A 11 -15.27 10.75 13.59
CA LEU A 11 -16.40 10.27 14.37
C LEU A 11 -16.77 11.25 15.48
N LYS A 12 -15.78 11.76 16.24
CA LYS A 12 -16.01 12.77 17.30
C LYS A 12 -16.59 14.06 16.75
N LYS A 13 -16.10 14.56 15.61
CA LYS A 13 -16.59 15.79 14.97
C LYS A 13 -18.06 15.68 14.58
N ASN A 14 -18.55 14.49 14.27
CA ASN A 14 -19.94 14.24 13.91
C ASN A 14 -20.79 13.71 15.08
N ASP A 15 -20.28 13.77 16.32
CA ASP A 15 -20.92 13.24 17.53
C ASP A 15 -21.30 11.74 17.43
N ILE A 16 -20.53 10.96 16.65
CA ILE A 16 -20.72 9.52 16.51
C ILE A 16 -19.86 8.80 17.55
N LYS A 17 -20.51 8.27 18.60
CA LYS A 17 -19.82 7.56 19.67
C LYS A 17 -19.39 6.14 19.27
N LYS A 18 -20.28 5.42 18.58
CA LYS A 18 -20.06 4.03 18.16
C LYS A 18 -20.76 3.73 16.83
N VAL A 19 -20.21 2.79 16.07
CA VAL A 19 -20.74 2.30 14.79
C VAL A 19 -20.92 0.79 14.79
N ASP A 20 -21.82 0.29 13.95
CA ASP A 20 -22.11 -1.13 13.80
C ASP A 20 -21.11 -1.85 12.89
N GLY A 21 -20.40 -1.10 12.04
CA GLY A 21 -19.38 -1.68 11.17
C GLY A 21 -18.42 -0.65 10.61
N LEU A 22 -17.21 -1.12 10.32
CA LEU A 22 -16.16 -0.37 9.63
C LEU A 22 -15.65 -1.21 8.46
N ILE A 23 -15.55 -0.57 7.28
CA ILE A 23 -15.04 -1.18 6.06
C ILE A 23 -13.78 -0.43 5.65
N PHE A 24 -12.70 -1.16 5.43
CA PHE A 24 -11.41 -0.64 4.95
C PHE A 24 -11.07 -1.32 3.62
N ASP A 25 -11.28 -0.60 2.52
CA ASP A 25 -10.81 -1.00 1.19
C ASP A 25 -9.45 -0.33 0.94
N LEU A 26 -8.37 -1.10 1.07
CA LEU A 26 -7.01 -0.56 1.11
C LEU A 26 -6.44 -0.34 -0.28
N GLY A 27 -5.36 0.44 -0.37
CA GLY A 27 -4.66 0.70 -1.62
C GLY A 27 -5.04 2.03 -2.27
N ILE A 28 -4.74 2.12 -3.57
CA ILE A 28 -4.80 3.38 -4.32
C ILE A 28 -6.15 3.49 -5.03
N SER A 29 -6.75 4.68 -5.01
CA SER A 29 -7.94 4.96 -5.81
C SER A 29 -7.66 4.94 -7.32
N ASN A 30 -8.69 4.63 -8.12
CA ASN A 30 -8.59 4.64 -9.58
C ASN A 30 -8.21 6.02 -10.14
N THR A 31 -8.66 7.10 -9.50
CA THR A 31 -8.35 8.47 -9.91
C THR A 31 -6.85 8.77 -9.77
N GLN A 32 -6.22 8.32 -8.68
CA GLN A 32 -4.78 8.43 -8.48
C GLN A 32 -3.97 7.56 -9.45
N LEU A 33 -4.41 6.32 -9.72
CA LEU A 33 -3.72 5.42 -10.66
C LEU A 33 -3.81 5.88 -12.12
N ASN A 34 -4.97 6.41 -12.53
CA ASN A 34 -5.21 6.81 -13.90
C ASN A 34 -4.65 8.20 -14.21
N ASN A 35 -4.36 9.03 -13.20
CA ASN A 35 -3.74 10.35 -13.39
C ASN A 35 -2.21 10.22 -13.47
N PRO A 36 -1.60 10.39 -14.67
CA PRO A 36 -0.16 10.20 -14.82
C PRO A 36 0.65 11.23 -14.03
N SER A 37 0.13 12.43 -13.79
CA SER A 37 0.84 13.49 -13.04
C SER A 37 1.10 13.11 -11.58
N ARG A 38 0.39 12.10 -11.06
CA ARG A 38 0.58 11.59 -9.69
C ARG A 38 1.71 10.57 -9.57
N GLY A 39 2.18 9.99 -10.68
CA GLY A 39 3.34 9.10 -10.70
C GLY A 39 3.14 7.71 -10.10
N PHE A 40 1.91 7.28 -9.79
CA PHE A 40 1.64 5.95 -9.21
C PHE A 40 1.71 4.81 -10.22
N SER A 41 1.51 5.11 -11.51
CA SER A 41 1.43 4.11 -12.57
C SER A 41 2.80 3.90 -13.22
N PHE A 42 3.14 2.64 -13.48
CA PHE A 42 4.25 2.24 -14.35
C PHE A 42 3.81 2.05 -15.81
N SER A 43 2.51 2.15 -16.11
CA SER A 43 1.94 2.01 -17.45
C SER A 43 1.73 3.35 -18.15
N ASN A 44 1.56 4.43 -17.38
CA ASN A 44 1.42 5.80 -17.90
C ASN A 44 2.63 6.61 -17.45
N ASN A 45 3.28 7.31 -18.37
CA ASN A 45 4.45 8.11 -18.04
C ASN A 45 4.05 9.34 -17.22
N GLY A 46 4.85 9.68 -16.23
CA GLY A 46 4.63 10.84 -15.36
C GLY A 46 5.81 11.12 -14.45
N PRO A 47 5.74 12.17 -13.62
CA PRO A 47 6.79 12.47 -12.65
C PRO A 47 6.87 11.39 -11.56
N LEU A 48 8.04 11.23 -10.96
CA LEU A 48 8.22 10.38 -9.78
C LEU A 48 7.71 11.10 -8.51
N ASP A 49 6.39 11.14 -8.31
CA ASP A 49 5.79 11.72 -7.10
C ASP A 49 5.37 10.63 -6.09
N MET A 50 4.27 9.92 -6.36
CA MET A 50 3.69 8.86 -5.52
C MET A 50 3.20 9.29 -4.12
N ARG A 51 3.11 10.59 -3.81
CA ARG A 51 2.44 11.06 -2.59
C ARG A 51 0.93 10.98 -2.73
N MET A 52 0.26 10.44 -1.72
CA MET A 52 -1.21 10.43 -1.61
C MET A 52 -1.71 11.80 -1.15
N ASP A 53 -1.01 12.41 -0.19
CA ASP A 53 -1.23 13.78 0.28
C ASP A 53 -0.08 14.68 -0.20
N ILE A 54 -0.36 15.52 -1.20
CA ILE A 54 0.66 16.39 -1.83
C ILE A 54 1.01 17.58 -0.92
N GLU A 55 0.09 18.00 -0.05
CA GLU A 55 0.24 19.21 0.75
C GLU A 55 1.07 18.97 2.03
N ASN A 56 1.04 17.74 2.55
CA ASN A 56 1.60 17.41 3.87
C ASN A 56 2.85 16.52 3.82
N LEU A 57 3.26 16.07 2.63
CA LEU A 57 4.42 15.18 2.47
C LEU A 57 5.49 15.84 1.60
N ASP A 58 6.68 16.02 2.15
CA ASP A 58 7.83 16.54 1.40
C ASP A 58 8.60 15.44 0.65
N LEU A 59 8.39 14.18 1.02
CA LEU A 59 9.14 13.06 0.48
C LEU A 59 8.46 12.52 -0.78
N THR A 60 9.08 12.70 -1.94
CA THR A 60 8.62 12.14 -3.22
C THR A 60 9.43 10.91 -3.62
N ALA A 61 8.88 10.11 -4.53
CA ALA A 61 9.62 9.03 -5.17
C ALA A 61 10.89 9.56 -5.88
N LYS A 62 10.83 10.76 -6.47
CA LYS A 62 12.00 11.41 -7.09
C LYS A 62 13.11 11.65 -6.08
N ARG A 63 12.78 12.18 -4.90
CA ARG A 63 13.77 12.41 -3.83
C ARG A 63 14.38 11.10 -3.35
N ILE A 64 13.55 10.09 -3.03
CA ILE A 64 14.05 8.78 -2.61
C ILE A 64 15.01 8.21 -3.66
N ILE A 65 14.58 8.14 -4.92
CA ILE A 65 15.34 7.55 -6.02
C ILE A 65 16.65 8.29 -6.30
N ASN A 66 16.69 9.62 -6.13
CA ASN A 66 17.87 10.41 -6.49
C ASN A 66 18.78 10.78 -5.31
N GLU A 67 18.30 10.75 -4.07
CA GLU A 67 19.03 11.23 -2.90
C GLU A 67 19.45 10.10 -1.95
N PHE A 68 18.63 9.06 -1.76
CA PHE A 68 18.92 8.01 -0.77
C PHE A 68 20.11 7.16 -1.22
N ASP A 69 20.93 6.69 -0.28
CA ASP A 69 22.03 5.79 -0.59
C ASP A 69 21.54 4.41 -1.06
N GLN A 70 22.48 3.59 -1.55
CA GLN A 70 22.18 2.27 -2.09
C GLN A 70 21.56 1.32 -1.05
N HIS A 71 22.00 1.39 0.20
CA HIS A 71 21.55 0.51 1.27
C HIS A 71 20.08 0.81 1.58
N ASN A 72 19.77 2.07 1.85
CA ASN A 72 18.43 2.57 2.12
C ASN A 72 17.46 2.28 0.96
N LEU A 73 17.88 2.49 -0.29
CA LEU A 73 17.07 2.11 -1.46
C LEU A 73 16.80 0.60 -1.50
N SER A 74 17.82 -0.22 -1.26
CA SER A 74 17.67 -1.67 -1.27
C SER A 74 16.75 -2.17 -0.16
N ASP A 75 16.83 -1.57 1.02
CA ASP A 75 15.97 -1.89 2.16
C ASP A 75 14.53 -1.52 1.87
N ILE A 76 14.26 -0.35 1.31
CA ILE A 76 12.91 0.06 0.92
C ILE A 76 12.31 -0.98 -0.03
N PHE A 77 13.02 -1.32 -1.11
CA PHE A 77 12.52 -2.29 -2.09
C PHE A 77 12.35 -3.69 -1.51
N TYR A 78 13.22 -4.09 -0.60
CA TYR A 78 13.17 -5.40 0.05
C TYR A 78 11.99 -5.49 1.02
N TYR A 79 11.92 -4.59 2.01
CA TYR A 79 10.94 -4.66 3.09
C TYR A 79 9.53 -4.32 2.64
N TYR A 80 9.37 -3.28 1.80
CA TYR A 80 8.05 -2.80 1.38
C TYR A 80 7.59 -3.39 0.03
N GLY A 81 8.52 -3.88 -0.79
CA GLY A 81 8.21 -4.49 -2.09
C GLY A 81 8.29 -6.01 -2.12
N GLU A 82 8.90 -6.63 -1.09
CA GLU A 82 9.35 -8.03 -1.14
C GLU A 82 10.17 -8.33 -2.42
N GLU A 83 10.97 -7.34 -2.86
CA GLU A 83 11.78 -7.40 -4.08
C GLU A 83 13.08 -8.16 -3.82
N LYS A 84 13.23 -9.32 -4.46
CA LYS A 84 14.39 -10.20 -4.29
C LYS A 84 15.66 -9.60 -4.90
N ASN A 85 15.50 -8.85 -5.99
CA ASN A 85 16.60 -8.18 -6.69
C ASN A 85 16.84 -6.76 -6.16
N SER A 86 16.37 -6.43 -4.95
CA SER A 86 16.41 -5.09 -4.36
C SER A 86 17.81 -4.44 -4.45
N ARG A 87 18.84 -5.18 -4.05
CA ARG A 87 20.24 -4.72 -4.07
C ARG A 87 20.74 -4.41 -5.50
N GLN A 88 20.38 -5.25 -6.46
CA GLN A 88 20.80 -5.07 -7.86
C GLN A 88 20.08 -3.87 -8.50
N ILE A 89 18.78 -3.70 -8.23
CA ILE A 89 17.99 -2.56 -8.69
C ILE A 89 18.52 -1.26 -8.08
N ALA A 90 18.76 -1.23 -6.77
CA ALA A 90 19.34 -0.08 -6.09
C ALA A 90 20.71 0.29 -6.70
N LYS A 91 21.59 -0.69 -6.91
CA LYS A 91 22.88 -0.48 -7.59
C LYS A 91 22.71 0.16 -8.97
N LYS A 92 21.78 -0.34 -9.79
CA LYS A 92 21.51 0.22 -11.13
C LYS A 92 20.98 1.65 -11.09
N ILE A 93 20.14 1.98 -10.12
CA ILE A 93 19.66 3.35 -9.88
C ILE A 93 20.82 4.27 -9.54
N ILE A 94 21.70 3.88 -8.59
CA ILE A 94 22.89 4.67 -8.21
C ILE A 94 23.83 4.88 -9.41
N GLU A 95 24.12 3.82 -10.16
CA GLU A 95 24.97 3.88 -11.36
C GLU A 95 24.40 4.85 -12.41
N TYR A 96 23.08 4.83 -12.62
CA TYR A 96 22.43 5.67 -13.62
C TYR A 96 22.38 7.13 -13.17
N ARG A 97 21.99 7.40 -11.92
CA ARG A 97 21.77 8.78 -11.43
C ARG A 97 23.07 9.60 -11.31
N ARG A 98 24.23 8.94 -11.26
CA ARG A 98 25.55 9.59 -11.40
C ARG A 98 25.73 10.30 -12.74
N LYS A 99 24.99 9.89 -13.77
CA LYS A 99 25.08 10.43 -15.14
C LYS A 99 23.91 11.35 -15.45
N LYS A 100 22.71 11.00 -15.00
CA LYS A 100 21.46 11.73 -15.30
C LYS A 100 20.45 11.53 -14.19
N ILE A 101 19.84 12.61 -13.71
CA ILE A 101 18.71 12.57 -12.76
C ILE A 101 17.59 11.72 -13.35
N ILE A 102 17.04 10.81 -12.53
CA ILE A 102 15.86 10.01 -12.89
C ILE A 102 14.63 10.83 -12.55
N SER A 103 13.88 11.24 -13.56
CA SER A 103 12.82 12.24 -13.43
C SER A 103 11.41 11.68 -13.64
N SER A 104 11.28 10.55 -14.34
CA SER A 104 9.99 10.00 -14.75
C SER A 104 9.81 8.53 -14.37
N THR A 105 8.55 8.11 -14.30
CA THR A 105 8.15 6.72 -14.04
C THR A 105 8.70 5.77 -15.10
N PHE A 106 8.72 6.16 -16.37
CA PHE A 106 9.24 5.32 -17.45
C PHE A 106 10.76 5.13 -17.37
N GLU A 107 11.52 6.18 -17.05
CA GLU A 107 12.97 6.05 -16.84
C GLU A 107 13.28 5.04 -15.72
N LEU A 108 12.55 5.11 -14.61
CA LEU A 108 12.70 4.15 -13.51
C LEU A 108 12.30 2.73 -13.95
N VAL A 109 11.21 2.57 -14.69
CA VAL A 109 10.75 1.28 -15.23
C VAL A 109 11.82 0.64 -16.11
N GLU A 110 12.44 1.39 -17.01
CA GLU A 110 13.46 0.87 -17.92
C GLU A 110 14.71 0.40 -17.17
N LEU A 111 15.09 1.07 -16.06
CA LEU A 111 16.16 0.59 -15.19
C LEU A 111 15.80 -0.72 -14.49
N ILE A 112 14.57 -0.85 -14.01
CA ILE A 112 14.11 -2.07 -13.33
C ILE A 112 14.02 -3.24 -14.31
N LYS A 113 13.54 -3.03 -15.53
CA LYS A 113 13.44 -4.06 -16.58
C LYS A 113 14.80 -4.65 -16.97
N LYS A 114 15.90 -3.90 -16.84
CA LYS A 114 17.26 -4.41 -17.05
C LYS A 114 17.71 -5.44 -16.01
N VAL A 115 17.00 -5.54 -14.88
CA VAL A 115 17.31 -6.48 -13.77
C VAL A 115 16.21 -7.53 -13.63
N ASN A 116 14.95 -7.11 -13.65
CA ASN A 116 13.80 -7.99 -13.44
C ASN A 116 13.22 -8.49 -14.76
N ASN A 117 13.11 -9.81 -14.89
CA ASN A 117 12.38 -10.46 -15.98
C ASN A 117 11.27 -11.39 -15.42
N TYR A 118 10.13 -10.81 -15.07
CA TYR A 118 9.00 -11.54 -14.50
C TYR A 118 7.99 -11.94 -15.58
N LYS A 119 7.62 -13.23 -15.64
CA LYS A 119 6.65 -13.74 -16.62
C LYS A 119 5.18 -13.40 -16.32
N LYS A 120 4.79 -13.32 -15.04
CA LYS A 120 3.38 -13.22 -14.60
C LYS A 120 2.95 -11.85 -14.09
N LYS A 121 3.89 -10.93 -13.90
CA LYS A 121 3.68 -9.59 -13.33
C LYS A 121 4.66 -8.62 -13.98
N HIS A 122 4.32 -7.34 -14.01
CA HIS A 122 5.23 -6.35 -14.56
C HIS A 122 6.52 -6.25 -13.70
N PRO A 123 7.72 -6.15 -14.31
CA PRO A 123 9.01 -6.04 -13.61
C PRO A 123 9.05 -4.96 -12.52
N ALA A 124 8.36 -3.84 -12.73
CA ALA A 124 8.38 -2.69 -11.84
C ALA A 124 7.37 -2.73 -10.68
N THR A 125 6.42 -3.68 -10.68
CA THR A 125 5.30 -3.68 -9.73
C THR A 125 5.75 -3.62 -8.27
N ARG A 126 6.77 -4.40 -7.89
CA ARG A 126 7.25 -4.45 -6.50
C ARG A 126 7.99 -3.19 -6.06
N VAL A 127 8.78 -2.61 -6.96
CA VAL A 127 9.52 -1.37 -6.66
C VAL A 127 8.57 -0.19 -6.51
N PHE A 128 7.58 -0.08 -7.40
CA PHE A 128 6.55 0.96 -7.30
C PHE A 128 5.70 0.79 -6.05
N GLN A 129 5.30 -0.44 -5.71
CA GLN A 129 4.63 -0.75 -4.44
C GLN A 129 5.48 -0.33 -3.24
N ALA A 130 6.78 -0.67 -3.23
CA ALA A 130 7.68 -0.34 -2.13
C ALA A 130 7.78 1.16 -1.88
N LEU A 131 8.03 1.93 -2.95
CA LEU A 131 8.11 3.39 -2.88
C LEU A 131 6.81 3.98 -2.34
N ARG A 132 5.68 3.52 -2.87
CA ARG A 132 4.35 3.99 -2.48
C ARG A 132 4.09 3.77 -0.99
N ILE A 133 4.29 2.54 -0.52
CA ILE A 133 4.09 2.18 0.88
C ILE A 133 4.99 3.01 1.80
N TYR A 134 6.26 3.18 1.42
CA TYR A 134 7.24 3.91 2.21
C TYR A 134 6.92 5.41 2.29
N ILE A 135 6.60 6.04 1.16
CA ILE A 135 6.30 7.47 1.07
C ILE A 135 5.06 7.82 1.91
N ASN A 136 4.04 6.97 1.88
CA ASN A 136 2.75 7.24 2.49
C ASN A 136 2.58 6.57 3.86
N ASP A 137 3.65 5.99 4.41
CA ASP A 137 3.65 5.24 5.69
C ASP A 137 2.46 4.27 5.84
N GLU A 138 2.07 3.61 4.73
CA GLU A 138 0.75 2.96 4.59
C GLU A 138 0.51 1.88 5.65
N LEU A 139 1.56 1.13 6.00
CA LEU A 139 1.45 0.02 6.96
C LEU A 139 1.24 0.51 8.40
N ASN A 140 1.90 1.59 8.78
CA ASN A 140 1.73 2.19 10.10
C ASN A 140 0.36 2.88 10.20
N GLU A 141 -0.04 3.62 9.16
CA GLU A 141 -1.38 4.21 9.07
C GLU A 141 -2.49 3.16 9.20
N LEU A 142 -2.33 2.00 8.55
CA LEU A 142 -3.23 0.87 8.69
C LEU A 142 -3.28 0.34 10.13
N ASP A 143 -2.13 0.11 10.75
CA ASP A 143 -2.04 -0.41 12.13
C ASP A 143 -2.70 0.55 13.14
N LEU A 144 -2.42 1.86 13.03
CA LEU A 144 -3.04 2.90 13.85
C LEU A 144 -4.55 2.96 13.67
N THR A 145 -5.02 2.88 12.42
CA THR A 145 -6.44 2.87 12.08
C THR A 145 -7.14 1.66 12.69
N LEU A 146 -6.57 0.47 12.55
CA LEU A 146 -7.12 -0.77 13.11
C LEU A 146 -7.20 -0.70 14.65
N LYS A 147 -6.16 -0.20 15.32
CA LYS A 147 -6.19 0.01 16.77
C LYS A 147 -7.31 0.97 17.20
N LYS A 148 -7.46 2.10 16.51
CA LYS A 148 -8.53 3.06 16.78
C LYS A 148 -9.91 2.47 16.53
N SER A 149 -10.06 1.60 15.53
CA SER A 149 -11.36 1.01 15.16
C SER A 149 -12.06 0.29 16.31
N LEU A 150 -11.31 -0.37 17.20
CA LEU A 150 -11.84 -1.08 18.38
C LEU A 150 -12.57 -0.14 19.35
N LEU A 151 -12.10 1.11 19.45
CA LEU A 151 -12.71 2.11 20.34
C LEU A 151 -14.08 2.55 19.85
N PHE A 152 -14.37 2.43 18.55
CA PHE A 152 -15.57 2.97 17.93
C PHE A 152 -16.58 1.91 17.50
N LEU A 153 -16.26 0.62 17.56
CA LEU A 153 -17.26 -0.41 17.25
C LEU A 153 -18.12 -0.76 18.46
N LYS A 154 -19.41 -1.00 18.21
CA LYS A 154 -20.34 -1.60 19.16
C LYS A 154 -20.02 -3.09 19.36
N LYS A 155 -20.55 -3.68 20.43
CA LYS A 155 -20.66 -5.14 20.57
C LYS A 155 -21.37 -5.72 19.35
N ASN A 156 -20.89 -6.86 18.84
CA ASN A 156 -21.31 -7.50 17.59
C ASN A 156 -21.03 -6.65 16.33
N GLY A 157 -20.34 -5.52 16.45
CA GLY A 157 -19.94 -4.69 15.33
C GLY A 157 -18.81 -5.34 14.53
N LYS A 158 -18.74 -5.08 13.22
CA LYS A 158 -17.80 -5.78 12.32
C LYS A 158 -16.71 -4.89 11.77
N ILE A 159 -15.49 -5.43 11.71
CA ILE A 159 -14.38 -4.87 10.93
C ILE A 159 -14.24 -5.71 9.67
N ILE A 160 -14.44 -5.09 8.51
CA ILE A 160 -14.24 -5.69 7.20
C ILE A 160 -13.03 -5.00 6.56
N THR A 161 -12.04 -5.76 6.14
CA THR A 161 -10.85 -5.23 5.45
C THR A 161 -10.67 -5.92 4.11
N VAL A 162 -10.16 -5.19 3.12
CA VAL A 162 -9.74 -5.71 1.83
C VAL A 162 -8.30 -5.23 1.59
N ALA A 163 -7.35 -6.16 1.62
CA ALA A 163 -5.94 -5.89 1.33
C ALA A 163 -5.59 -6.29 -0.10
N PHE A 164 -4.68 -5.58 -0.74
CA PHE A 164 -4.23 -5.87 -2.12
C PHE A 164 -2.80 -6.39 -2.19
N HIS A 165 -2.05 -6.35 -1.09
CA HIS A 165 -0.76 -7.01 -0.99
C HIS A 165 -0.53 -7.77 0.32
N SER A 166 0.50 -8.61 0.31
CA SER A 166 0.92 -9.47 1.42
C SER A 166 1.20 -8.72 2.72
N LEU A 167 1.84 -7.54 2.64
CA LEU A 167 2.19 -6.76 3.83
C LEU A 167 0.96 -6.22 4.58
N GLU A 168 -0.02 -5.63 3.89
CA GLU A 168 -1.30 -5.21 4.47
C GLU A 168 -2.04 -6.40 5.12
N ASP A 169 -2.20 -7.49 4.38
CA ASP A 169 -2.85 -8.72 4.85
C ASP A 169 -2.16 -9.29 6.10
N LYS A 170 -0.83 -9.17 6.17
CA LYS A 170 -0.04 -9.56 7.36
C LYS A 170 -0.33 -8.65 8.55
N VAL A 171 -0.40 -7.33 8.37
CA VAL A 171 -0.76 -6.37 9.44
C VAL A 171 -2.15 -6.69 9.98
N ILE A 172 -3.16 -6.82 9.10
CA ILE A 172 -4.55 -7.14 9.48
C ILE A 172 -4.62 -8.47 10.24
N LYS A 173 -4.01 -9.52 9.68
CA LYS A 173 -4.01 -10.86 10.29
C LYS A 173 -3.38 -10.82 11.69
N ASN A 174 -2.23 -10.16 11.83
CA ASN A 174 -1.55 -10.05 13.12
C ASN A 174 -2.40 -9.26 14.13
N PHE A 175 -3.03 -8.17 13.69
CA PHE A 175 -3.95 -7.39 14.51
C PHE A 175 -5.14 -8.23 15.00
N PHE A 176 -5.81 -9.00 14.12
CA PHE A 176 -6.91 -9.88 14.52
C PHE A 176 -6.45 -10.97 15.48
N VAL A 177 -5.31 -11.62 15.21
CA VAL A 177 -4.78 -12.67 16.08
C VAL A 177 -4.40 -12.13 17.46
N LYS A 178 -3.79 -10.95 17.54
CA LYS A 178 -3.40 -10.30 18.79
C LYS A 178 -4.62 -9.92 19.65
N ASN A 179 -5.75 -9.60 19.02
CA ASN A 179 -6.97 -9.14 19.70
C ASN A 179 -8.07 -10.21 19.77
N LYS A 180 -7.74 -11.50 19.67
CA LYS A 180 -8.72 -12.61 19.73
C LYS A 180 -9.58 -12.64 21.00
N SER A 181 -9.12 -12.04 22.10
CA SER A 181 -9.91 -11.91 23.33
C SER A 181 -11.08 -10.93 23.19
N PHE A 182 -11.02 -10.01 22.22
CA PHE A 182 -12.04 -8.99 21.94
C PHE A 182 -12.71 -9.18 20.58
N LEU A 183 -12.18 -10.08 19.75
CA LEU A 183 -12.60 -10.30 18.37
C LEU A 183 -12.91 -11.76 18.10
N ASN A 184 -14.10 -12.01 17.55
CA ASN A 184 -14.44 -13.23 16.85
C ASN A 184 -13.99 -13.15 15.38
N ILE A 185 -12.97 -13.91 14.99
CA ILE A 185 -12.45 -13.91 13.61
C ILE A 185 -13.37 -14.77 12.73
N LEU A 186 -14.17 -14.11 11.88
CA LEU A 186 -15.13 -14.79 11.00
C LEU A 186 -14.46 -15.42 9.78
N THR A 187 -13.35 -14.86 9.30
CA THR A 187 -12.59 -15.39 8.14
C THR A 187 -11.21 -15.89 8.57
N LYS A 188 -11.08 -17.19 8.88
CA LYS A 188 -9.78 -17.80 9.25
C LYS A 188 -8.75 -17.69 8.12
N LYS A 189 -9.20 -17.93 6.89
CA LYS A 189 -8.45 -17.67 5.64
C LYS A 189 -9.06 -16.44 4.94
N PRO A 190 -8.26 -15.64 4.22
CA PRO A 190 -8.81 -14.50 3.49
C PRO A 190 -9.74 -15.01 2.39
N VAL A 191 -10.86 -14.32 2.20
CA VAL A 191 -11.75 -14.55 1.05
C VAL A 191 -11.11 -13.85 -0.16
N THR A 192 -11.01 -14.54 -1.29
CA THR A 192 -10.37 -14.01 -2.49
C THR A 192 -11.34 -14.03 -3.67
N PRO A 193 -11.19 -13.12 -4.64
CA PRO A 193 -11.99 -13.12 -5.86
C PRO A 193 -11.96 -14.45 -6.60
N ASP A 194 -13.09 -14.79 -7.21
CA ASP A 194 -13.20 -15.94 -8.09
C ASP A 194 -12.57 -15.63 -9.47
N GLU A 195 -12.51 -16.65 -10.34
CA GLU A 195 -11.91 -16.48 -11.67
C GLU A 195 -12.74 -15.59 -12.61
N ARG A 196 -14.05 -15.47 -12.38
CA ARG A 196 -14.91 -14.59 -13.18
C ARG A 196 -14.60 -13.14 -12.84
N GLU A 197 -14.57 -12.80 -11.56
CA GLU A 197 -14.26 -11.48 -11.04
C GLU A 197 -12.86 -11.04 -11.45
N LYS A 198 -11.86 -11.93 -11.36
CA LYS A 198 -10.49 -11.62 -11.83
C LYS A 198 -10.42 -11.24 -13.31
N ARG A 199 -11.28 -11.83 -14.15
CA ARG A 199 -11.33 -11.53 -15.59
C ARG A 199 -12.02 -10.19 -15.84
N THR A 200 -13.13 -9.93 -15.17
CA THR A 200 -13.91 -8.68 -15.36
C THR A 200 -13.29 -7.49 -14.64
N ASN A 201 -12.58 -7.73 -13.55
CA ASN A 201 -11.89 -6.73 -12.74
C ASN A 201 -10.46 -7.21 -12.41
N PRO A 202 -9.49 -7.01 -13.33
CA PRO A 202 -8.10 -7.41 -13.09
C PRO A 202 -7.46 -6.79 -11.83
N ARG A 203 -8.01 -5.68 -11.32
CA ARG A 203 -7.52 -5.01 -10.10
C ARG A 203 -7.86 -5.79 -8.83
N SER A 204 -8.94 -6.55 -8.81
CA SER A 204 -9.28 -7.38 -7.64
C SER A 204 -8.45 -8.66 -7.54
N ARG A 205 -7.63 -8.99 -8.56
CA ARG A 205 -6.84 -10.24 -8.59
C ARG A 205 -6.03 -10.55 -7.32
N SER A 206 -5.56 -9.52 -6.63
CA SER A 206 -4.77 -9.65 -5.40
C SER A 206 -5.56 -9.34 -4.12
N ALA A 207 -6.86 -9.05 -4.24
CA ALA A 207 -7.72 -8.69 -3.12
C ALA A 207 -7.87 -9.86 -2.15
N LYS A 208 -7.78 -9.52 -0.86
CA LYS A 208 -7.89 -10.45 0.27
C LYS A 208 -8.79 -9.83 1.31
N LEU A 209 -10.02 -10.33 1.39
CA LEU A 209 -10.99 -9.88 2.35
C LEU A 209 -10.85 -10.62 3.68
N ARG A 210 -10.87 -9.88 4.79
CA ARG A 210 -10.96 -10.44 6.15
C ARG A 210 -12.05 -9.75 6.96
N VAL A 211 -12.70 -10.53 7.82
CA VAL A 211 -13.76 -10.05 8.71
C VAL A 211 -13.51 -10.53 10.15
N ALA A 212 -13.67 -9.62 11.09
CA ALA A 212 -13.78 -9.90 12.51
C ALA A 212 -14.97 -9.16 13.11
N GLU A 213 -15.54 -9.73 14.17
CA GLU A 213 -16.68 -9.19 14.92
C GLU A 213 -16.25 -8.90 16.36
N ILE A 214 -16.70 -7.80 16.94
CA ILE A 214 -16.43 -7.41 18.33
C ILE A 214 -17.28 -8.26 19.28
N LEU A 215 -16.63 -8.82 20.31
CA LEU A 215 -17.28 -9.62 21.37
C LEU A 215 -18.02 -8.78 22.43
#